data_AF-A0A385SQY9-F1
#
_entry.id   AF-A0A385SQY9-F1
#
_cell.length_a   1.000
_cell.length_b   1.000
_cell.length_c   1.000
_cell.angle_alpha   90.00
_cell.angle_beta   90.00
_cell.angle_gamma   90.00
#
_symmetry.space_group_name_H-M   'P 1'
#
loop_
_entity.id
_entity.type
_entity.pdbx_description
1 polymer ?
#
loop_
_entity_poly.entity_id
_entity_poly.type
_entity_poly.pdbx_seq_one_letter_code
_entity_poly.pdbx_strand_id
1 'polypeptide(L)'
;MGLCFAVQQWEDRRFSVECITAEVQDLYRLDARQAKRIQEINYDFYDRVSKASFHYLLNEEACEKEIERLTLEKNEAVMSVVKHRMSHRTVGTEVGLQ
;
A
#
# COMPACT_ATOMS: atom_id res chain seq x y z
N MET A 1 24.73 -5.34 17.63
CA MET A 1 23.48 -6.15 17.52
C MET A 1 22.28 -5.38 16.95
N GLY A 2 22.29 -4.04 16.81
CA GLY A 2 21.11 -3.30 16.30
C GLY A 2 20.87 -3.34 14.78
N LEU A 3 21.91 -3.49 13.95
CA LEU A 3 21.79 -3.46 12.47
C LEU A 3 21.13 -4.72 11.90
N CYS A 4 21.47 -5.92 12.39
CA CYS A 4 20.84 -7.16 11.90
C CYS A 4 19.33 -7.19 12.18
N PHE A 5 18.89 -6.65 13.31
CA PHE A 5 17.47 -6.64 13.67
C PHE A 5 16.66 -5.69 12.77
N ALA A 6 17.21 -4.50 12.46
CA ALA A 6 16.58 -3.55 11.54
C ALA A 6 16.51 -4.10 10.10
N VAL A 7 17.55 -4.79 9.64
CA VAL A 7 17.56 -5.45 8.31
C VAL A 7 16.50 -6.55 8.25
N GLN A 8 16.39 -7.37 9.28
CA GLN A 8 15.41 -8.46 9.31
C GLN A 8 13.96 -7.94 9.35
N GLN A 9 13.69 -6.91 10.14
CA GLN A 9 12.38 -6.24 10.12
C GLN A 9 12.04 -5.62 8.76
N TRP A 10 13.04 -5.10 8.05
CA TRP A 10 12.85 -4.58 6.70
C TRP A 10 12.55 -5.70 5.70
N GLU A 11 13.26 -6.84 5.78
CA GLU A 11 13.01 -8.01 4.94
C GLU A 11 11.61 -8.60 5.18
N ASP A 12 11.18 -8.71 6.44
CA ASP A 12 9.85 -9.18 6.81
C ASP A 12 8.75 -8.24 6.25
N ARG A 13 8.95 -6.92 6.37
CA ARG A 13 8.05 -5.92 5.78
C ARG A 13 8.03 -6.02 4.26
N ARG A 14 9.19 -6.19 3.61
CA ARG A 14 9.30 -6.33 2.15
C ARG A 14 8.54 -7.55 1.65
N PHE A 15 8.73 -8.69 2.31
CA PHE A 15 8.01 -9.92 2.02
C PHE A 15 6.49 -9.71 2.17
N SER A 16 6.05 -9.06 3.25
CA SER A 16 4.63 -8.73 3.45
C SER A 16 4.07 -7.83 2.36
N VAL A 17 4.82 -6.84 1.87
CA VAL A 17 4.41 -5.97 0.75
C VAL A 17 4.20 -6.78 -0.52
N GLU A 18 5.15 -7.65 -0.85
CA GLU A 18 5.08 -8.50 -2.04
C GLU A 18 3.88 -9.44 -1.99
N CYS A 19 3.63 -10.11 -0.86
CA CYS A 19 2.47 -10.98 -0.65
C CYS A 19 1.13 -10.23 -0.76
N ILE A 20 0.97 -9.12 -0.02
CA ILE A 20 -0.27 -8.34 -0.03
C ILE A 20 -0.54 -7.77 -1.44
N THR A 21 0.51 -7.32 -2.13
CA THR A 21 0.36 -6.80 -3.49
C THR A 21 -0.08 -7.89 -4.47
N ALA A 22 0.43 -9.12 -4.34
CA ALA A 22 0.01 -10.25 -5.16
C ALA A 22 -1.47 -10.61 -4.91
N GLU A 23 -1.90 -10.68 -3.64
CA GLU A 23 -3.30 -10.96 -3.29
C GLU A 23 -4.25 -9.90 -3.85
N VAL A 24 -3.89 -8.62 -3.72
CA VAL A 24 -4.68 -7.49 -4.25
C VAL A 24 -4.69 -7.50 -5.79
N GLN A 25 -3.56 -7.85 -6.42
CA GLN A 25 -3.46 -7.99 -7.86
C GLN A 25 -4.41 -9.07 -8.37
N ASP A 26 -4.48 -10.23 -7.71
CA ASP A 26 -5.37 -11.32 -8.08
C ASP A 26 -6.84 -10.96 -7.82
N LEU A 27 -7.15 -10.42 -6.65
CA LEU A 27 -8.52 -10.07 -6.25
C LEU A 27 -9.15 -9.03 -7.18
N TYR A 28 -8.39 -7.98 -7.54
CA TYR A 28 -8.87 -6.90 -8.41
C TYR A 28 -8.45 -7.08 -9.87
N ARG A 29 -7.82 -8.21 -10.22
CA ARG A 29 -7.27 -8.54 -11.55
C ARG A 29 -6.40 -7.43 -12.13
N LEU A 30 -5.58 -6.78 -11.31
CA LEU A 30 -4.83 -5.59 -11.68
C LEU A 30 -3.78 -5.88 -12.75
N ASP A 31 -3.49 -4.89 -13.59
CA ASP A 31 -2.36 -5.01 -14.51
C ASP A 31 -1.01 -4.81 -13.79
N ALA A 32 0.09 -5.14 -14.48
CA ALA A 32 1.43 -5.06 -13.91
C ALA A 32 1.83 -3.63 -13.46
N ARG A 33 1.31 -2.59 -14.13
CA ARG A 33 1.59 -1.18 -13.75
C ARG A 33 0.83 -0.82 -12.47
N GLN A 34 -0.43 -1.24 -12.35
CA GLN A 34 -1.23 -1.06 -11.14
C GLN A 34 -0.66 -1.81 -9.94
N ALA A 35 -0.27 -3.08 -10.14
CA ALA A 35 0.38 -3.89 -9.11
C ALA A 35 1.68 -3.22 -8.63
N LYS A 36 2.55 -2.78 -9.56
CA LYS A 36 3.76 -2.03 -9.24
C LYS A 36 3.45 -0.75 -8.46
N ARG A 37 2.41 -0.01 -8.83
CA ARG A 37 2.03 1.22 -8.13
C ARG A 37 1.55 0.96 -6.69
N ILE A 38 0.78 -0.11 -6.47
CA ILE A 38 0.36 -0.53 -5.13
C ILE A 38 1.57 -0.97 -4.31
N GLN A 39 2.53 -1.66 -4.92
CA GLN A 39 3.78 -2.04 -4.27
C GLN A 39 4.56 -0.81 -3.78
N GLU A 40 4.72 0.21 -4.64
CA GLU A 40 5.34 1.49 -4.30
C GLU A 40 4.63 2.19 -3.12
N ILE A 41 3.30 2.23 -3.13
CA ILE A 41 2.49 2.83 -2.05
C ILE A 41 2.73 2.09 -0.73
N ASN A 42 2.73 0.75 -0.74
CA ASN A 42 2.95 -0.03 0.47
C ASN A 42 4.39 0.15 1.00
N TYR A 43 5.40 0.23 0.14
CA TYR A 43 6.77 0.52 0.56
C TYR A 43 6.90 1.89 1.23
N ASP A 44 6.34 2.94 0.62
CA ASP A 44 6.34 4.28 1.21
C ASP A 44 5.64 4.30 2.58
N PHE A 45 4.49 3.62 2.70
CA PHE A 45 3.78 3.48 3.96
C PHE A 45 4.66 2.85 5.06
N TYR A 46 5.34 1.72 4.79
CA TYR A 46 6.19 1.08 5.79
C TYR A 46 7.40 1.93 6.20
N ASP A 47 8.00 2.68 5.26
CA ASP A 47 9.07 3.64 5.57
C ASP A 47 8.56 4.75 6.50
N ARG A 48 7.39 5.32 6.19
CA ARG A 48 6.74 6.36 7.01
C ARG A 48 6.34 5.85 8.40
N VAL A 49 5.81 4.63 8.50
CA VAL A 49 5.53 3.98 9.80
C VAL A 49 6.81 3.83 10.60
N SER A 50 7.90 3.38 9.98
CA SER A 50 9.19 3.24 10.67
C SER A 50 9.72 4.57 11.22
N LYS A 51 9.58 5.65 10.44
CA LYS A 51 9.95 7.00 10.86
C LYS A 51 9.07 7.50 12.00
N ALA A 52 7.75 7.26 11.93
CA ALA A 52 6.81 7.61 12.99
C ALA A 52 7.15 6.89 14.30
N SER A 53 7.42 5.58 14.25
CA SER A 53 7.80 4.78 15.42
C SER A 53 9.11 5.28 16.06
N PHE A 54 10.07 5.75 15.27
CA PHE A 54 11.29 6.34 15.81
C PHE A 54 11.05 7.74 16.40
N HIS A 55 10.27 8.57 15.71
CA HIS A 55 9.96 9.93 16.16
C HIS A 55 9.15 9.95 17.46
N TYR A 56 8.20 9.04 17.61
CA TYR A 56 7.30 8.91 18.76
C TYR A 56 7.70 7.78 19.73
N LEU A 57 8.98 7.41 19.78
CA LEU A 57 9.48 6.27 20.58
C LEU A 57 9.00 6.26 22.05
N LEU A 58 8.80 7.45 22.63
CA LEU A 58 8.37 7.62 24.04
C LEU A 58 6.93 8.12 24.18
N ASN A 59 6.16 8.17 23.09
CA ASN A 59 4.78 8.62 23.08
C ASN A 59 3.94 7.68 22.20
N GLU A 60 3.53 6.57 22.81
CA GLU A 60 2.77 5.50 22.16
C GLU A 60 1.46 6.01 21.56
N GLU A 61 0.69 6.83 22.29
CA GLU A 61 -0.59 7.38 21.82
C GLU A 61 -0.42 8.24 20.55
N ALA A 62 0.63 9.08 20.50
CA ALA A 62 0.92 9.86 19.31
C ALA A 62 1.40 8.99 18.15
N CYS A 63 2.17 7.93 18.43
CA CYS A 63 2.61 6.96 17.43
C CYS A 63 1.42 6.23 16.81
N GLU A 64 0.46 5.77 17.62
CA GLU A 64 -0.73 5.06 17.16
C GLU A 64 -1.60 5.95 16.27
N LYS A 65 -1.89 7.17 16.71
CA LYS A 65 -2.67 8.15 15.92
C LYS A 65 -2.01 8.46 14.58
N GLU A 66 -0.69 8.57 14.54
CA GLU A 66 0.04 8.80 13.29
C GLU A 66 -0.03 7.57 12.38
N ILE A 67 0.14 6.35 12.91
CA ILE A 67 0.01 5.11 12.13
C ILE A 67 -1.41 4.94 11.57
N GLU A 68 -2.46 5.27 12.34
CA GLU A 68 -3.84 5.28 11.86
C GLU A 68 -4.03 6.24 10.69
N ARG A 69 -3.52 7.48 10.82
CA ARG A 69 -3.55 8.49 9.76
C ARG A 69 -2.85 8.00 8.49
N LEU A 70 -1.64 7.45 8.63
CA LEU A 70 -0.87 6.88 7.52
C LEU A 70 -1.61 5.72 6.85
N THR A 71 -2.32 4.91 7.64
CA THR A 71 -3.11 3.77 7.14
C THR A 71 -4.29 4.24 6.29
N LEU A 72 -4.99 5.30 6.73
CA LEU A 72 -6.05 5.92 5.95
C LEU A 72 -5.53 6.48 4.62
N GLU A 73 -4.44 7.26 4.64
CA GLU A 73 -3.80 7.80 3.43
C GLU A 73 -3.40 6.68 2.44
N LYS A 74 -2.79 5.60 2.94
CA LYS A 74 -2.41 4.43 2.14
C LYS A 74 -3.64 3.80 1.48
N ASN A 75 -4.71 3.59 2.24
CA ASN A 75 -5.92 2.96 1.74
C ASN A 75 -6.61 3.80 0.66
N GLU A 76 -6.66 5.13 0.83
CA GLU A 76 -7.17 6.04 -0.20
C GLU A 76 -6.34 5.99 -1.48
N ALA A 77 -5.02 5.97 -1.37
CA ALA A 77 -4.11 5.87 -2.51
C ALA A 77 -4.27 4.53 -3.26
N VAL A 78 -4.35 3.40 -2.55
CA VAL A 78 -4.61 2.09 -3.15
C VAL A 78 -5.97 2.07 -3.86
N MET A 79 -7.03 2.59 -3.22
CA MET A 79 -8.35 2.65 -3.81
C MET A 79 -8.40 3.52 -5.08
N SER A 80 -7.60 4.60 -5.15
CA SER A 80 -7.46 5.41 -6.35
C SER A 80 -6.90 4.58 -7.54
N VAL A 81 -5.88 3.76 -7.29
CA VAL A 81 -5.28 2.87 -8.31
C VAL A 81 -6.27 1.82 -8.79
N VAL A 82 -7.06 1.25 -7.88
CA VAL A 82 -8.09 0.25 -8.21
C VAL A 82 -9.27 0.87 -8.96
N LYS A 83 -9.77 2.04 -8.52
CA LYS A 83 -10.94 2.74 -9.13
C LYS A 83 -10.67 3.23 -10.54
N HIS A 84 -9.44 3.62 -10.88
CA HIS A 84 -9.09 4.05 -12.24
C HIS A 84 -9.49 3.00 -13.31
N ARG A 85 -9.47 1.71 -12.96
CA ARG A 85 -9.92 0.64 -13.86
C ARG A 85 -11.45 0.51 -13.96
N MET A 86 -12.20 0.77 -12.89
CA MET A 86 -13.65 0.64 -12.93
C MET A 86 -14.25 1.64 -13.93
N SER A 87 -13.71 2.86 -14.04
CA SER A 87 -14.12 3.82 -15.09
C SER A 87 -13.77 3.35 -16.51
N HIS A 88 -12.61 2.72 -16.72
CA HIS A 88 -12.23 2.20 -18.05
C HIS A 88 -13.07 0.98 -18.49
N ARG A 89 -13.67 0.22 -17.57
CA ARG A 89 -14.62 -0.85 -17.92
C ARG A 89 -15.97 -0.32 -18.36
N THR A 90 -16.45 0.79 -17.80
CA THR A 90 -17.74 1.37 -18.17
C THR A 90 -17.72 2.02 -19.55
N VAL A 91 -16.58 2.58 -19.97
CA VAL A 91 -16.44 3.24 -21.28
C VAL A 91 -16.29 2.23 -22.44
N GLY A 92 -15.94 0.98 -22.17
CA GLY A 92 -15.82 -0.08 -23.18
C GLY A 92 -17.11 -0.82 -23.52
N THR A 93 -18.25 -0.46 -22.92
CA THR A 93 -19.55 -1.14 -23.13
C THR A 93 -20.60 -0.19 -23.71
N GLU A 94 -20.21 0.76 -24.56
CA GLU A 94 -21.13 1.30 -25.56
C GLU A 94 -20.96 0.48 -26.84
N VAL A 95 -21.49 -0.75 -26.80
CA VAL A 95 -21.81 -1.47 -28.02
C VAL A 95 -22.91 -0.65 -28.69
N GLY A 96 -22.59 -0.08 -29.85
CA GLY A 96 -23.56 0.62 -30.69
C GLY A 96 -24.79 -0.25 -30.89
N LEU A 97 -25.90 0.19 -30.30
CA LEU A 97 -27.23 -0.20 -30.73
C LEU A 97 -27.48 0.54 -32.05
N GLN A 98 -27.11 -0.13 -33.15
CA GLN A 98 -27.82 0.01 -34.42
C GLN A 98 -29.15 -0.74 -34.32
#